data_AF-A0A5M9WTA5-F1
#
_entry.id   AF-A0A5M9WTA5-F1
#
_cell.length_a   1.000
_cell.length_b   1.000
_cell.length_c   1.000
_cell.angle_alpha   90.00
_cell.angle_beta   90.00
_cell.angle_gamma   90.00
#
_symmetry.space_group_name_H-M   'P 1'
#
loop_
_entity.id
_entity.type
_entity.pdbx_description
1 polymer ?
#
loop_
_entity_poly.entity_id
_entity_poly.type
_entity_poly.pdbx_seq_one_letter_code
_entity_poly.pdbx_strand_id
1 'polypeptide(L)'
;MEWNARFGDDPFIAELAEKLHVHGYKAFYGEHYSENDMERYRKQLFPIFQNVMWVEVDSSKKYLIVDYRGRNTVIKLINGMLNTRRTLKANQAMNGINKTETQQEITQLTRLVHLLQFATFRT
;
A
#
# COMPACT_ATOMS: atom_id res chain seq x y z
N MET A 1 -4.83 23.23 19.71
CA MET A 1 -4.33 24.05 18.58
C MET A 1 -2.83 23.77 18.35
N GLU A 2 -2.43 22.49 18.18
CA GLU A 2 -0.99 22.13 18.11
C GLU A 2 -0.62 21.18 16.96
N TRP A 3 -1.59 20.63 16.23
CA TRP A 3 -1.31 19.71 15.14
C TRP A 3 -0.76 20.43 13.89
N ASN A 4 -1.35 21.58 13.54
CA ASN A 4 -1.06 22.30 12.29
C ASN A 4 0.34 22.93 12.24
N ALA A 5 0.98 23.18 13.38
CA ALA A 5 2.30 23.85 13.41
C ALA A 5 3.46 22.93 12.97
N ARG A 6 3.25 21.61 12.88
CA ARG A 6 4.30 20.64 12.52
C ARG A 6 4.47 20.39 11.03
N PHE A 7 3.54 20.83 10.18
CA PHE A 7 3.43 20.33 8.80
C PHE A 7 4.04 21.24 7.73
N GLY A 8 4.44 22.46 8.08
CA GLY A 8 4.69 23.48 7.05
C GLY A 8 3.41 23.77 6.25
N ASP A 9 3.47 24.73 5.33
CA ASP A 9 2.29 25.25 4.61
C ASP A 9 1.66 24.27 3.60
N ASP A 10 1.89 22.95 3.69
CA ASP A 10 1.29 21.95 2.78
C ASP A 10 0.03 21.30 3.40
N PRO A 11 -1.18 21.77 3.05
CA PRO A 11 -2.44 21.24 3.59
C PRO A 11 -2.67 19.77 3.24
N PHE A 12 -2.06 19.24 2.18
CA PHE A 12 -2.21 17.84 1.80
C PHE A 12 -1.52 16.91 2.80
N ILE A 13 -0.38 17.31 3.37
CA ILE A 13 0.37 16.48 4.32
C ILE A 13 -0.39 16.34 5.64
N ALA A 14 -1.03 17.43 6.09
CA ALA A 14 -1.88 17.39 7.27
C ALA A 14 -3.06 16.43 7.07
N GLU A 15 -3.76 16.52 5.94
CA GLU A 15 -4.87 15.62 5.59
C GLU A 15 -4.40 14.15 5.47
N LEU A 16 -3.24 13.93 4.84
CA LEU A 16 -2.65 12.61 4.71
C LEU A 16 -2.31 12.02 6.08
N ALA A 17 -1.68 12.80 6.96
CA ALA A 17 -1.34 12.37 8.31
C ALA A 17 -2.60 12.03 9.12
N GLU A 18 -3.68 12.81 9.01
CA GLU A 18 -4.94 12.51 9.69
C GLU A 18 -5.52 11.16 9.24
N LYS A 19 -5.59 10.93 7.92
CA LYS A 19 -6.07 9.65 7.36
C LYS A 19 -5.22 8.47 7.82
N LEU A 20 -3.91 8.65 7.85
CA LEU A 20 -2.97 7.64 8.32
C LEU A 20 -3.12 7.38 9.83
N HIS A 21 -3.41 8.40 10.62
CA HIS A 21 -3.65 8.24 12.06
C HIS A 21 -4.90 7.41 12.34
N VAL A 22 -5.99 7.67 11.60
CA VAL A 22 -7.27 6.99 11.78
C VAL A 22 -7.21 5.54 11.29
N HIS A 23 -6.67 5.32 10.09
CA HIS A 23 -6.76 4.02 9.42
C HIS A 23 -5.48 3.19 9.46
N GLY A 24 -4.34 3.80 9.78
CA GLY A 24 -3.02 3.16 9.72
C GLY A 24 -2.46 2.99 8.31
N TYR A 25 -3.24 3.31 7.27
CA TYR A 25 -2.82 3.26 5.86
C TYR A 25 -3.59 4.26 5.00
N LYS A 26 -3.03 4.57 3.83
CA LYS A 26 -3.68 5.35 2.77
C LYS A 26 -3.42 4.69 1.42
N ALA A 27 -4.48 4.49 0.65
CA ALA A 27 -4.40 4.03 -0.73
C ALA A 27 -4.26 5.21 -1.70
N PHE A 28 -3.41 5.03 -2.71
CA PHE A 28 -3.19 5.94 -3.80
C PHE A 28 -3.57 5.22 -5.10
N TYR A 29 -4.54 5.79 -5.82
CA TYR A 29 -5.08 5.25 -7.06
C TYR A 29 -4.69 6.20 -8.20
N GLY A 30 -3.79 5.76 -9.08
CA GLY A 30 -3.30 6.52 -10.25
C GLY A 30 -1.77 6.76 -10.31
N GLU A 31 -1.27 7.13 -11.49
CA GLU A 31 0.16 7.46 -11.77
C GLU A 31 0.58 8.86 -11.27
N HIS A 32 -0.28 9.56 -10.54
CA HIS A 32 -0.09 10.97 -10.19
C HIS A 32 0.92 11.24 -9.07
N TYR A 33 1.61 10.21 -8.58
CA TYR A 33 2.60 10.35 -7.53
C TYR A 33 3.90 9.69 -7.94
N SER A 34 4.93 10.53 -8.08
CA SER A 34 6.28 10.05 -8.37
C SER A 34 6.92 9.41 -7.13
N GLU A 35 7.96 8.63 -7.33
CA GLU A 35 8.79 8.12 -6.24
C GLU A 35 9.36 9.26 -5.38
N ASN A 36 9.65 10.41 -6.00
CA ASN A 36 10.10 11.62 -5.31
C ASN A 36 9.03 12.20 -4.38
N ASP A 37 7.76 12.23 -4.82
CA ASP A 37 6.64 12.67 -3.97
C ASP A 37 6.49 11.75 -2.77
N MET A 38 6.61 10.44 -2.99
CA MET A 38 6.50 9.45 -1.91
C MET A 38 7.65 9.54 -0.92
N GLU A 39 8.87 9.76 -1.39
CA GLU A 39 10.02 9.97 -0.50
C GLU A 39 9.87 11.28 0.30
N ARG A 40 9.32 12.35 -0.31
CA ARG A 40 8.99 13.59 0.40
C ARG A 40 7.95 13.32 1.50
N TYR A 41 6.86 12.63 1.18
CA TYR A 41 5.82 12.28 2.16
C TYR A 41 6.39 11.43 3.28
N ARG A 42 7.19 10.41 2.95
CA ARG A 42 7.85 9.56 3.94
C ARG A 42 8.69 10.37 4.92
N LYS A 43 9.53 11.28 4.42
CA LYS A 43 10.39 12.14 5.26
C LYS A 43 9.58 13.07 6.16
N GLN A 44 8.51 13.67 5.66
CA GLN A 44 7.67 14.58 6.44
C GLN A 44 6.77 13.87 7.45
N LEU A 45 6.41 12.62 7.19
CA LEU A 45 5.58 11.80 8.08
C LEU A 45 6.41 11.05 9.14
N PHE A 46 7.70 10.83 8.90
CA PHE A 46 8.59 10.11 9.82
C PHE A 46 8.64 10.70 11.26
N PRO A 47 8.62 12.03 11.48
CA PRO A 47 8.55 12.60 12.83
C PRO A 47 7.24 12.30 13.58
N ILE A 48 6.21 11.83 12.88
CA ILE A 48 4.85 11.64 13.41
C ILE A 48 4.57 10.14 13.62
N PHE A 49 5.05 9.30 12.71
CA PHE A 49 4.83 7.87 12.71
C PHE A 49 6.14 7.12 12.86
N GLN A 50 6.18 6.12 13.75
CA GLN A 50 7.41 5.38 14.06
C GLN A 50 7.95 4.58 12.88
N ASN A 51 7.08 4.15 11.97
CA ASN A 51 7.44 3.49 10.71
C ASN A 51 6.55 4.03 9.60
N VAL A 52 7.11 4.20 8.41
CA VAL A 52 6.36 4.56 7.21
C VAL A 52 6.84 3.66 6.08
N MET A 53 5.95 2.83 5.56
CA MET A 53 6.22 1.87 4.50
C MET A 53 5.40 2.19 3.27
N TRP A 54 6.07 2.26 2.12
CA TRP A 54 5.45 2.39 0.81
C TRP A 54 5.40 1.03 0.12
N VAL A 55 4.25 0.65 -0.40
CA VAL A 55 4.04 -0.60 -1.12
C VAL A 55 3.33 -0.34 -2.44
N GLU A 56 4.01 -0.67 -3.52
CA GLU A 56 3.43 -0.69 -4.85
C GLU A 56 2.89 -2.09 -5.16
N VAL A 57 1.60 -2.17 -5.49
CA VAL A 57 0.93 -3.42 -5.83
C VAL A 57 0.88 -3.60 -7.35
N ASP A 58 0.59 -2.52 -8.06
CA ASP A 58 0.69 -2.39 -9.51
C ASP A 58 0.84 -0.91 -9.88
N SER A 59 0.93 -0.60 -11.17
CA SER A 59 1.09 0.78 -11.66
C SER A 59 -0.02 1.73 -11.19
N SER A 60 -1.24 1.21 -11.04
CA SER A 60 -2.44 1.96 -10.66
C SER A 60 -2.65 2.06 -9.15
N LYS A 61 -2.06 1.14 -8.36
CA LYS A 61 -2.45 0.95 -6.96
C LYS A 61 -1.23 0.83 -6.04
N LYS A 62 -1.13 1.81 -5.15
CA LYS A 62 -0.09 1.86 -4.12
C LYS A 62 -0.65 2.16 -2.74
N TYR A 63 0.10 1.79 -1.71
CA TYR A 63 -0.27 1.95 -0.31
C TYR A 63 0.87 2.55 0.50
N LEU A 64 0.54 3.57 1.29
CA LEU A 64 1.39 4.03 2.39
C LEU A 64 0.83 3.44 3.70
N ILE A 65 1.69 2.84 4.51
CA ILE A 65 1.34 2.11 5.74
C ILE A 65 2.19 2.66 6.87
N VAL A 66 1.56 3.00 7.99
CA VAL A 66 2.26 3.59 9.15
C VAL A 66 2.23 2.74 10.41
N ASP A 67 1.31 1.78 10.50
CA ASP A 67 1.15 0.96 11.69
C ASP A 67 0.68 -0.48 11.38
N TYR A 68 0.57 -1.27 12.44
CA TYR A 68 0.10 -2.66 12.40
C TYR A 68 -1.33 -2.80 11.85
N ARG A 69 -2.23 -1.84 12.13
CA ARG A 69 -3.64 -1.87 11.69
C ARG A 69 -3.72 -1.66 10.18
N GLY A 70 -2.97 -0.68 9.67
CA GLY A 70 -2.84 -0.42 8.25
C GLY A 70 -2.26 -1.60 7.51
N ARG A 71 -1.18 -2.19 8.03
CA ARG A 71 -0.55 -3.39 7.46
C ARG A 71 -1.54 -4.54 7.31
N ASN A 72 -2.28 -4.87 8.38
CA ASN A 72 -3.28 -5.95 8.32
C ASN A 72 -4.38 -5.67 7.31
N THR A 73 -4.81 -4.40 7.21
CA THR A 73 -5.83 -3.99 6.25
C THR A 73 -5.30 -4.14 4.82
N VAL A 74 -4.08 -3.68 4.53
CA VAL A 74 -3.46 -3.83 3.21
C VAL A 74 -3.24 -5.30 2.86
N ILE A 75 -2.80 -6.15 3.79
CA ILE A 75 -2.71 -7.61 3.57
C ILE A 75 -4.07 -8.18 3.15
N LYS A 76 -5.17 -7.81 3.83
CA LYS A 76 -6.52 -8.26 3.46
C LYS A 76 -6.91 -7.81 2.05
N LEU A 77 -6.60 -6.57 1.68
CA LEU A 77 -6.88 -6.04 0.34
C LEU A 77 -6.09 -6.78 -0.74
N ILE A 78 -4.81 -7.06 -0.52
CA ILE A 78 -3.96 -7.83 -1.45
C ILE A 78 -4.47 -9.28 -1.56
N ASN A 79 -4.87 -9.91 -0.44
CA ASN A 79 -5.46 -11.25 -0.47
C ASN A 79 -6.76 -11.31 -1.27
N GLY A 80 -7.59 -10.26 -1.21
CA GLY A 80 -8.75 -10.13 -2.09
C GLY A 80 -8.36 -10.13 -3.58
N MET A 81 -7.33 -9.37 -3.94
CA MET A 81 -6.80 -9.34 -5.31
C MET A 81 -6.22 -10.69 -5.74
N LEU A 82 -5.48 -11.37 -4.86
CA LEU A 82 -4.96 -12.72 -5.09
C LEU A 82 -6.07 -13.71 -5.41
N ASN A 83 -7.19 -13.67 -4.68
CA ASN A 83 -8.33 -14.54 -4.93
C ASN A 83 -8.92 -14.30 -6.33
N THR A 84 -9.13 -13.03 -6.71
CA THR A 84 -9.60 -12.67 -8.06
C THR A 84 -8.65 -13.19 -9.14
N ARG A 85 -7.33 -13.02 -8.98
CA ARG A 85 -6.34 -13.50 -9.96
C ARG A 85 -6.26 -15.02 -10.03
N ARG A 86 -6.40 -15.73 -8.91
CA ARG A 86 -6.47 -17.20 -8.88
C ARG A 86 -7.69 -17.73 -9.63
N THR A 87 -8.85 -17.10 -9.44
CA THR A 87 -10.07 -17.43 -10.20
C THR A 87 -9.88 -17.15 -11.69
N LEU A 88 -9.32 -16.00 -12.05
CA LEU A 88 -9.01 -15.68 -13.46
C LEU A 88 -8.08 -16.72 -14.09
N LYS A 89 -7.01 -17.11 -13.39
CA LYS A 89 -6.07 -18.15 -13.83
C LYS A 89 -6.77 -19.49 -14.07
N ALA A 90 -7.68 -19.89 -13.19
CA ALA A 90 -8.46 -21.11 -13.36
C ALA A 90 -9.34 -21.05 -14.61
N ASN A 91 -10.04 -19.94 -14.83
CA ASN A 91 -10.86 -19.72 -16.01
C ASN A 91 -10.03 -19.72 -17.30
N GLN A 92 -8.87 -19.05 -17.31
CA GLN A 92 -7.94 -19.07 -18.44
C GLN A 92 -7.47 -20.50 -18.76
N ALA A 93 -7.13 -21.29 -17.73
CA ALA A 93 -6.72 -22.66 -17.91
C ALA A 93 -7.84 -23.54 -18.52
N MET A 94 -9.09 -23.34 -18.09
CA MET A 94 -10.25 -24.04 -18.65
C MET A 94 -10.50 -23.68 -20.12
N ASN A 95 -10.22 -22.43 -20.50
CA ASN A 95 -10.43 -21.92 -21.85
C ASN A 95 -9.19 -22.09 -22.77
N GLY A 96 -8.14 -22.78 -22.31
CA GLY A 96 -6.90 -22.95 -23.08
C GLY A 96 -6.10 -21.66 -23.31
N ILE A 97 -6.36 -20.61 -22.53
CA ILE A 97 -5.70 -19.30 -22.63
C ILE A 97 -4.35 -19.35 -21.88
N ASN A 98 -3.34 -18.66 -22.42
CA ASN A 98 -2.05 -18.51 -21.74
C ASN A 98 -2.25 -17.81 -20.38
N LYS A 99 -1.70 -18.44 -19.33
CA LYS A 99 -1.85 -18.02 -17.92
C LYS A 99 -0.59 -17.40 -17.32
N THR A 100 0.44 -17.17 -18.13
CA THR A 100 1.78 -16.78 -17.66
C THR A 100 1.75 -15.43 -16.94
N GLU A 101 1.10 -14.42 -17.52
CA GLU A 101 0.96 -13.09 -16.93
C GLU A 101 0.22 -13.15 -15.58
N THR A 102 -0.94 -13.79 -15.55
CA THR A 102 -1.73 -13.97 -14.32
C THR A 102 -0.93 -14.73 -13.24
N GLN A 103 -0.09 -15.70 -13.64
CA GLN A 103 0.79 -16.41 -12.70
C GLN A 103 1.91 -15.51 -12.15
N GLN A 104 2.48 -14.62 -12.98
CA GLN A 104 3.47 -13.65 -12.54
C GLN A 104 2.86 -12.67 -11.53
N GLU A 105 1.67 -12.14 -11.82
CA GLU A 105 0.92 -11.26 -10.91
C GLU A 105 0.66 -11.96 -9.56
N ILE A 106 0.15 -13.20 -9.57
CA ILE A 106 -0.08 -13.98 -8.34
C ILE A 106 1.22 -14.13 -7.53
N THR A 107 2.34 -14.39 -8.22
CA THR A 107 3.64 -14.57 -7.57
C THR A 107 4.12 -13.27 -6.92
N GLN A 108 3.99 -12.14 -7.61
CA GLN A 108 4.33 -10.81 -7.08
C GLN A 108 3.48 -10.46 -5.86
N LEU A 109 2.15 -10.59 -5.96
CA LEU A 109 1.22 -10.31 -4.86
C LEU A 109 1.49 -11.21 -3.65
N THR A 110 1.81 -12.49 -3.86
CA THR A 110 2.15 -13.42 -2.78
C THR A 110 3.43 -13.00 -2.06
N ARG A 111 4.45 -12.56 -2.81
CA ARG A 111 5.70 -12.03 -2.23
C ARG A 111 5.43 -10.78 -1.40
N LEU A 112 4.60 -9.86 -1.88
CA LEU A 112 4.22 -8.65 -1.13
C LEU A 112 3.52 -8.99 0.18
N VAL A 113 2.59 -9.94 0.18
CA VAL A 113 1.93 -10.41 1.42
C VAL A 113 2.97 -10.96 2.41
N HIS A 114 3.90 -11.81 1.95
CA HIS A 114 4.95 -12.33 2.80
C HIS A 114 5.82 -11.21 3.39
N LEU A 115 6.29 -10.26 2.57
CA LEU A 115 7.07 -9.12 3.06
C LEU A 115 6.30 -8.31 4.11
N LEU A 116 5.02 -8.06 3.89
CA LEU A 116 4.16 -7.34 4.83
C LEU A 116 3.92 -8.12 6.13
N GLN A 117 3.83 -9.45 6.09
CA GLN A 117 3.66 -10.27 7.30
C GLN A 117 4.88 -10.20 8.22
N PHE A 118 6.08 -10.13 7.64
CA PHE A 118 7.35 -10.04 8.38
C PHE A 118 7.85 -8.60 8.58
N ALA A 119 7.14 -7.61 8.04
CA ALA A 119 7.43 -6.21 8.27
C ALA A 119 7.24 -5.85 9.75
N THR A 120 8.26 -5.20 10.32
CA THR A 120 8.21 -4.71 11.70
C THR A 120 7.48 -3.37 11.73
N PHE A 121 6.27 -3.38 12.26
CA PHE A 121 5.56 -2.17 12.68
C PHE A 121 5.51 -2.19 14.21
N ARG A 122 6.02 -1.14 14.85
CA ARG A 122 5.85 -0.98 16.28
C ARG A 122 4.37 -0.68 16.58
N THR A 123 3.84 -1.35 17.59
CA THR A 123 2.50 -1.11 18.15
C THR A 123 2.51 0.04 19.14
#